data_AF-A0A0E1W8Q9-F1
#
_entry.id   AF-A0A0E1W8Q9-F1
#
_cell.length_a   1.000
_cell.length_b   1.000
_cell.length_c   1.000
_cell.angle_alpha   90.00
_cell.angle_beta   90.00
_cell.angle_gamma   90.00
#
_symmetry.space_group_name_H-M   'P 1'
#
loop_
_entity.id
_entity.type
_entity.pdbx_description
1 polymer ?
#
loop_
_entity_poly.entity_id
_entity_poly.type
_entity_poly.pdbx_seq_one_letter_code
_entity_poly.pdbx_strand_id
1 'polypeptide(L)'
;MISALEQRRRTTTDLVFTREYTRGDGPPKLIRQIDKRDFARACRATGMVDFHWHDLRHTWASWHVQHGTPLMVLKELGGWETIAMVQKYAPLAPSRLAQHAGTVTFWAQSLEQKEKTPLSEAAQILAA
;
A
#
# COMPACT_ATOMS: atom_id res chain seq x y z
N MET A 1 -42.85 -0.14 -4.29
CA MET A 1 -41.91 -0.30 -3.16
C MET A 1 -40.80 0.72 -3.33
N ILE A 2 -40.52 1.51 -2.29
CA ILE A 2 -39.43 2.51 -2.30
C ILE A 2 -38.13 1.76 -1.98
N SER A 3 -37.05 2.01 -2.73
CA SER A 3 -35.77 1.33 -2.50
C SER A 3 -35.11 1.81 -1.20
N ALA A 4 -34.29 0.96 -0.56
CA ALA A 4 -33.55 1.34 0.65
C ALA A 4 -32.64 2.56 0.43
N LEU A 5 -32.16 2.77 -0.80
CA LEU A 5 -31.39 3.96 -1.19
C LEU A 5 -32.26 5.21 -1.22
N GLU A 6 -33.45 5.13 -1.79
CA GLU A 6 -34.42 6.24 -1.86
C GLU A 6 -34.89 6.68 -0.47
N GLN A 7 -35.08 5.70 0.43
CA GLN A 7 -35.49 5.95 1.80
C GLN A 7 -34.37 6.59 2.62
N ARG A 8 -33.12 6.16 2.39
CA ARG A 8 -31.95 6.80 3.01
C ARG A 8 -31.74 8.21 2.49
N ARG A 9 -31.83 8.47 1.17
CA ARG A 9 -31.69 9.82 0.59
C ARG A 9 -32.63 10.87 1.20
N ARG A 10 -33.81 10.47 1.70
CA ARG A 10 -34.77 11.36 2.37
C ARG A 10 -34.36 11.75 3.80
N THR A 11 -33.54 10.93 4.45
CA THR A 11 -33.11 11.11 5.85
C THR A 11 -31.62 11.47 5.95
N THR A 12 -30.87 11.30 4.86
CA THR A 12 -29.42 11.52 4.80
C THR A 12 -29.11 13.01 4.91
N THR A 13 -28.32 13.36 5.92
CA THR A 13 -27.60 14.63 6.04
C THR A 13 -26.37 14.60 5.13
N ASP A 14 -25.82 15.75 4.71
CA ASP A 14 -24.58 15.85 3.92
C ASP A 14 -23.31 15.29 4.63
N LEU A 15 -23.48 14.75 5.84
CA LEU A 15 -22.41 14.33 6.72
C LEU A 15 -22.40 12.80 6.82
N VAL A 16 -21.27 12.18 6.49
CA VAL A 16 -21.08 10.71 6.57
C VAL A 16 -20.95 10.25 8.02
N PHE A 17 -20.28 11.04 8.86
CA PHE A 17 -20.10 10.76 10.28
C PHE A 17 -20.77 11.86 11.11
N THR A 18 -21.87 11.49 11.74
CA THR A 18 -22.64 12.37 12.61
C THR A 18 -22.71 11.82 14.02
N ARG A 19 -22.87 12.71 14.98
CA ARG A 19 -23.23 12.35 16.35
C ARG A 19 -24.62 12.87 16.65
N GLU A 20 -25.52 11.97 17.00
CA GLU A 20 -26.77 12.32 17.65
C GLU A 20 -26.46 12.71 19.10
N TYR A 21 -27.05 13.82 19.58
CA TYR A 21 -26.90 14.22 20.97
C TYR A 21 -27.74 13.29 21.84
N THR A 22 -27.15 12.66 22.86
CA THR A 22 -27.91 11.91 23.89
C THR A 22 -28.70 12.83 24.83
N ARG A 23 -28.63 14.16 24.63
CA ARG A 23 -29.25 15.18 25.48
C ARG A 23 -29.64 16.39 24.63
N GLY A 24 -30.80 16.32 23.98
CA GLY A 24 -31.42 17.44 23.27
C GLY A 24 -31.55 17.19 21.78
N ASP A 25 -32.78 17.34 21.30
CA ASP A 25 -33.30 17.12 19.94
C ASP A 25 -32.73 18.09 18.88
N GLY A 26 -31.42 18.31 18.91
CA GLY A 26 -30.70 19.17 17.96
C GLY A 26 -30.30 18.41 16.69
N PRO A 27 -30.05 19.14 15.58
CA PRO A 27 -29.60 18.52 14.34
C PRO A 27 -28.24 17.81 14.52
N PRO A 28 -28.00 16.72 13.77
CA PRO A 28 -26.75 15.96 13.86
C PRO A 28 -25.54 16.88 13.61
N LYS A 29 -24.57 16.82 14.52
CA LYS A 29 -23.36 17.66 14.42
C LYS A 29 -22.23 16.90 13.74
N LEU A 30 -21.49 17.61 12.89
CA LEU A 30 -20.26 17.12 12.27
C LEU A 30 -19.25 16.71 13.33
N ILE A 31 -18.77 15.48 13.22
CA ILE A 31 -17.64 14.97 13.97
C ILE A 31 -16.36 15.49 13.29
N ARG A 32 -15.62 16.41 13.93
CA ARG A 32 -14.38 17.01 13.37
C ARG A 32 -13.13 16.15 13.58
N GLN A 33 -13.16 15.27 14.57
CA GLN A 33 -12.09 14.34 14.93
C GLN A 33 -12.70 13.02 15.36
N ILE A 34 -11.92 11.96 15.37
CA ILE A 34 -12.34 10.63 15.82
C ILE A 34 -13.02 10.68 17.19
N ASP A 35 -14.04 9.86 17.41
CA ASP A 35 -14.58 9.68 18.75
C ASP A 35 -13.65 8.76 19.56
N LYS A 36 -12.86 9.37 20.45
CA LYS A 36 -11.92 8.65 21.32
C LYS A 36 -12.61 7.59 22.18
N ARG A 37 -13.90 7.76 22.51
CA ARG A 37 -14.64 6.80 23.35
C ARG A 37 -14.92 5.53 22.58
N ASP A 38 -15.31 5.64 21.32
CA ASP A 38 -15.59 4.50 20.47
C ASP A 38 -14.29 3.78 20.11
N PHE A 39 -13.22 4.50 19.83
CA PHE A 39 -11.91 3.88 19.63
C PHE A 39 -11.41 3.15 20.88
N ALA A 40 -11.52 3.78 22.06
CA ALA A 40 -11.13 3.12 23.32
C ALA A 40 -12.00 1.88 23.62
N ARG A 41 -13.29 1.91 23.25
CA ARG A 41 -14.18 0.75 23.38
C ARG A 41 -13.74 -0.38 22.45
N ALA A 42 -13.38 -0.07 21.21
CA ALA A 42 -12.85 -1.04 20.26
C ALA A 42 -11.54 -1.66 20.78
N CYS A 43 -10.60 -0.84 21.28
CA CYS A 43 -9.34 -1.34 21.85
C CYS A 43 -9.58 -2.27 23.05
N ARG A 44 -10.53 -1.94 23.92
CA ARG A 44 -10.91 -2.82 25.05
C ARG A 44 -11.52 -4.12 24.58
N ALA A 45 -12.35 -4.09 23.53
CA ALA A 45 -12.98 -5.29 22.98
C ALA A 45 -11.97 -6.23 22.31
N THR A 46 -10.91 -5.69 21.71
CA THR A 46 -9.84 -6.48 21.07
C THR A 46 -8.67 -6.82 21.99
N GLY A 47 -8.67 -6.32 23.23
CA GLY A 47 -7.58 -6.54 24.19
C GLY A 47 -6.28 -5.80 23.85
N MET A 48 -6.33 -4.76 23.01
CA MET A 48 -5.16 -3.98 22.62
C MET A 48 -4.75 -3.02 23.75
N VAL A 49 -3.46 -3.05 24.11
CA VAL A 49 -2.84 -2.19 25.12
C VAL A 49 -1.89 -1.21 24.43
N ASP A 50 -1.87 0.05 24.88
CA ASP A 50 -1.00 1.13 24.35
C ASP A 50 -1.14 1.38 22.83
N PHE A 51 -2.37 1.24 22.32
CA PHE A 51 -2.69 1.40 20.90
C PHE A 51 -3.36 2.75 20.60
N HIS A 52 -2.82 3.49 19.64
CA HIS A 52 -3.28 4.81 19.25
C HIS A 52 -3.95 4.79 17.88
N TRP A 53 -4.81 5.78 17.60
CA TRP A 53 -5.50 5.85 16.31
C TRP A 53 -4.54 5.94 15.12
N HIS A 54 -3.42 6.64 15.29
CA HIS A 54 -2.43 6.80 14.22
C HIS A 54 -1.71 5.48 13.90
N ASP A 55 -1.69 4.52 14.82
CA ASP A 55 -1.07 3.22 14.59
C ASP A 55 -1.82 2.43 13.51
N LEU A 56 -3.14 2.62 13.36
CA LEU A 56 -3.90 2.04 12.24
C LEU A 56 -3.34 2.47 10.88
N ARG A 57 -2.94 3.74 10.75
CA ARG A 57 -2.31 4.24 9.52
C ARG A 57 -0.92 3.65 9.33
N HIS A 58 -0.16 3.45 10.39
CA HIS A 58 1.12 2.75 10.35
C HIS A 58 0.96 1.28 9.92
N THR A 59 -0.06 0.58 10.43
CA THR A 59 -0.38 -0.80 10.04
C THR A 59 -0.77 -0.89 8.57
N TRP A 60 -1.65 -0.01 8.09
CA TRP A 60 -2.03 0.05 6.68
C TRP A 60 -0.83 0.27 5.75
N ALA A 61 0.06 1.20 6.10
CA ALA A 61 1.27 1.47 5.34
C ALA A 61 2.22 0.25 5.31
N SER A 62 2.38 -0.40 6.46
CA SER A 62 3.21 -1.59 6.61
C SER A 62 2.71 -2.73 5.73
N TRP A 63 1.39 -2.94 5.66
CA TRP A 63 0.80 -3.93 4.77
C TRP A 63 1.02 -3.60 3.29
N HIS A 64 0.89 -2.34 2.89
CA HIS A 64 1.16 -1.95 1.50
C HIS A 64 2.58 -2.31 1.06
N VAL A 65 3.58 -1.98 1.87
CA VAL A 65 4.98 -2.31 1.54
C VAL A 65 5.23 -3.81 1.55
N GLN A 66 4.65 -4.53 2.51
CA GLN A 66 4.73 -6.00 2.57
C GLN A 66 4.07 -6.67 1.36
N HIS A 67 3.06 -6.05 0.73
CA HIS A 67 2.45 -6.52 -0.50
C HIS A 67 3.14 -5.99 -1.77
N GLY A 68 4.31 -5.37 -1.64
CA GLY A 68 5.13 -4.93 -2.77
C GLY A 68 4.75 -3.56 -3.36
N THR A 69 3.93 -2.76 -2.67
CA THR A 69 3.60 -1.40 -3.13
C THR A 69 4.86 -0.53 -3.13
N PRO A 70 5.24 0.13 -4.25
CA PRO A 70 6.38 1.03 -4.29
C PRO A 70 6.20 2.23 -3.36
N LEU A 71 7.29 2.70 -2.73
CA LEU A 71 7.23 3.76 -1.73
C LEU A 71 6.70 5.10 -2.28
N MET A 72 6.94 5.39 -3.55
CA MET A 72 6.40 6.59 -4.20
C MET A 72 4.87 6.55 -4.31
N VAL A 73 4.33 5.40 -4.70
CA VAL A 73 2.87 5.18 -4.76
C VAL A 73 2.27 5.22 -3.36
N LEU A 74 2.94 4.61 -2.38
CA LEU A 74 2.50 4.66 -0.99
C LEU A 74 2.46 6.09 -0.44
N LYS A 75 3.43 6.95 -0.81
CA LYS A 75 3.44 8.37 -0.44
C LYS A 75 2.18 9.07 -0.91
N GLU A 76 1.81 8.87 -2.18
CA GLU A 76 0.62 9.48 -2.80
C GLU A 76 -0.67 8.94 -2.16
N LEU A 77 -0.79 7.62 -2.01
CA LEU A 77 -1.97 6.99 -1.40
C LEU A 77 -2.21 7.43 0.05
N GLY A 78 -1.13 7.57 0.82
CA GLY A 78 -1.25 8.04 2.20
C GLY A 78 -1.34 9.56 2.32
N GLY A 79 -0.95 10.32 1.30
CA GLY A 79 -0.82 11.78 1.40
C GLY A 79 0.28 12.19 2.39
N TRP A 80 1.43 11.51 2.37
CA TRP A 80 2.60 11.96 3.13
C TRP A 80 3.26 13.16 2.43
N GLU A 81 3.67 14.14 3.22
CA GLU A 81 4.32 15.36 2.72
C GLU A 81 5.66 15.02 2.04
N THR A 82 6.48 14.20 2.70
CA THR A 82 7.83 13.86 2.22
C THR A 82 8.03 12.35 2.07
N ILE A 83 8.91 11.98 1.15
CA ILE A 83 9.29 10.57 0.94
C ILE A 83 10.03 10.00 2.17
N ALA A 84 10.77 10.85 2.89
CA ALA A 84 11.49 10.49 4.11
C ALA A 84 10.56 9.90 5.19
N MET A 85 9.31 10.38 5.28
CA MET A 85 8.32 9.82 6.22
C MET A 85 7.91 8.38 5.86
N VAL A 86 7.90 8.05 4.57
CA VAL A 86 7.50 6.73 4.06
C VAL A 86 8.67 5.75 4.05
N GLN A 87 9.91 6.25 4.00
CA GLN A 87 11.11 5.42 4.09
C GLN A 87 11.19 4.56 5.35
N LYS A 88 10.49 4.95 6.43
CA LYS A 88 10.34 4.13 7.66
C LYS A 88 9.83 2.71 7.35
N TYR A 89 9.03 2.54 6.30
CA TYR A 89 8.46 1.24 5.94
C TYR A 89 9.29 0.47 4.91
N ALA A 90 10.29 1.10 4.26
CA ALA A 90 11.14 0.47 3.24
C ALA A 90 11.75 -0.89 3.66
N PRO A 91 12.15 -1.11 4.94
CA PRO A 91 12.65 -2.42 5.37
C PRO A 91 11.62 -3.56 5.33
N LEU A 92 10.32 -3.26 5.33
CA LEU A 92 9.26 -4.27 5.32
C LEU A 92 9.00 -4.88 3.93
N ALA A 93 9.70 -4.40 2.89
CA ALA A 93 9.51 -4.90 1.53
C ALA A 93 10.07 -6.34 1.41
N PRO A 94 9.26 -7.33 0.99
CA PRO A 94 9.65 -8.74 0.97
C PRO A 94 10.87 -9.01 0.06
N SER A 95 11.01 -8.21 -0.99
CA SER A 95 11.99 -8.38 -2.06
C SER A 95 13.26 -7.53 -1.90
N ARG A 96 13.41 -6.76 -0.79
CA ARG A 96 14.46 -5.71 -0.68
C ARG A 96 15.88 -6.22 -0.91
N LEU A 97 16.19 -7.42 -0.41
CA LEU A 97 17.55 -7.98 -0.48
C LEU A 97 17.64 -9.10 -1.52
N ALA A 98 16.64 -9.97 -1.61
CA ALA A 98 16.68 -11.13 -2.51
C ALA A 98 16.68 -10.73 -4.00
N GLN A 99 15.93 -9.69 -4.38
CA GLN A 99 15.83 -9.26 -5.78
C GLN A 99 17.11 -8.56 -6.28
N HIS A 100 17.83 -7.88 -5.39
CA HIS A 100 19.01 -7.09 -5.74
C HIS A 100 20.34 -7.81 -5.45
N ALA A 101 20.35 -8.85 -4.62
CA ALA A 101 21.54 -9.62 -4.29
C ALA A 101 22.20 -10.25 -5.55
N GLY A 102 21.41 -10.58 -6.57
CA GLY A 102 21.90 -11.15 -7.83
C GLY A 102 22.20 -10.13 -8.94
N THR A 103 21.99 -8.83 -8.71
CA THR A 103 22.16 -7.82 -9.78
C THR A 103 23.62 -7.59 -10.15
N VAL A 104 24.56 -7.82 -9.23
CA VAL A 104 26.00 -7.70 -9.50
C VAL A 104 26.62 -9.10 -9.57
N THR A 105 26.58 -9.70 -10.74
CA THR A 105 27.38 -10.89 -11.06
C THR A 105 28.65 -10.46 -11.80
N PHE A 106 29.73 -10.21 -11.06
CA PHE A 106 31.04 -9.84 -11.64
C PHE A 106 31.64 -10.96 -12.53
N TRP A 107 31.15 -12.21 -12.39
CA TRP A 107 31.69 -13.39 -13.07
C TRP A 107 30.69 -14.23 -13.90
N ALA A 108 29.41 -13.83 -14.02
CA ALA A 108 28.37 -14.68 -14.65
C ALA A 108 27.95 -14.25 -16.06
N GLN A 109 28.89 -13.81 -16.90
CA GLN A 109 28.75 -14.07 -18.33
C GLN A 109 29.40 -15.42 -18.60
N SER A 110 28.63 -16.50 -18.43
CA SER A 110 29.00 -17.76 -19.06
C SER A 110 29.11 -17.47 -20.55
N LEU A 111 30.28 -17.76 -21.12
CA LEU A 111 30.51 -17.69 -22.56
C LEU A 111 29.51 -18.63 -23.24
N GLU A 112 28.33 -18.12 -23.59
CA GLU A 112 27.46 -18.78 -24.55
C GLU A 112 28.15 -18.69 -25.90
N GLN A 113 28.97 -19.73 -26.10
CA GLN A 113 29.38 -20.38 -27.33
C GLN A 113 29.11 -19.53 -28.58
N LYS A 114 30.14 -18.78 -28.97
CA LYS A 114 30.29 -18.35 -30.36
C LYS A 114 30.35 -19.63 -31.19
N GLU A 115 29.22 -20.05 -31.78
CA GLU A 115 29.20 -21.12 -32.77
C GLU A 115 30.29 -20.80 -33.80
N LYS A 116 31.32 -21.62 -33.83
CA LYS A 116 32.33 -21.51 -34.88
C LYS A 116 31.61 -21.87 -36.16
N THR A 117 31.42 -20.88 -37.03
CA THR A 117 30.97 -21.10 -38.41
C THR A 117 31.78 -22.28 -38.96
N PRO A 118 31.12 -23.39 -39.35
CA PRO A 118 31.84 -24.55 -39.84
C PRO A 118 32.61 -24.13 -41.10
N LEU A 119 33.87 -24.58 -41.19
CA LEU A 119 34.79 -24.29 -42.31
C LEU A 119 34.21 -24.61 -43.71
N SER A 120 33.08 -25.33 -43.78
CA SER A 120 32.36 -25.62 -45.02
C SER A 120 31.75 -24.39 -45.69
N GLU A 121 31.31 -23.37 -44.95
CA GLU A 121 30.73 -22.15 -45.56
C GLU A 121 31.81 -21.22 -46.13
N ALA A 122 32.97 -21.12 -45.47
CA ALA A 122 34.08 -20.30 -45.95
C ALA A 122 34.69 -20.84 -47.25
N ALA A 123 34.63 -22.15 -47.48
CA ALA A 123 35.13 -22.78 -48.71
C ALA A 123 34.22 -22.54 -49.93
N GLN A 124 32.90 -22.35 -49.73
CA GLN A 124 31.97 -22.11 -50.83
C GLN A 124 32.02 -20.67 -51.36
N ILE A 125 32.42 -19.71 -50.53
CA ILE A 125 32.54 -18.30 -50.92
C ILE A 125 33.82 -18.02 -51.73
N LEU A 126 34.84 -18.87 -51.63
CA LEU A 126 36.08 -18.78 -52.43
C LEU A 126 36.01 -19.50 -53.78
N ALA A 127 34.94 -20.25 -54.04
CA ALA A 127 34.74 -21.05 -55.25
C ALA A 127 33.68 -20.47 -56.21
N ALA A 128 33.13 -19.29 -55.92
CA ALA A 128 32.21 -18.53 -56.77
C ALA A 128 32.90 -17.27 -57.31
#